data_AF-A0A101V1M7-F1
#
_entry.id   AF-A0A101V1M7-F1
#
_cell.length_a   1.000
_cell.length_b   1.000
_cell.length_c   1.000
_cell.angle_alpha   90.00
_cell.angle_beta   90.00
_cell.angle_gamma   90.00
#
_symmetry.space_group_name_H-M   'P 1'
#
loop_
_entity.id
_entity.type
_entity.pdbx_description
1 polymer ?
#
loop_
_entity_poly.entity_id
_entity_poly.type
_entity_poly.pdbx_seq_one_letter_code
_entity_poly.pdbx_strand_id
1 'polypeptide(L)'
;MSTVNYTRHLVEHRYGRPLEDLQRHSAHGGSGDPVLPIVLRRLDGLSTTNAHARAARRNLDAAWQRCRSGQHALDDLVLRYAAEVVDLERREQSEAEAVWDLLDVRLLLDQPAARRPSTARRTGPAPGDEDLIAVARQVAARLPRLNREALRQGLRARGIHVSNRRLGTVLQRLRAERDLH
;
A
#
# COMPACT_ATOMS: atom_id res chain seq x y z
N MET A 1 -8.29 -0.58 -14.20
CA MET A 1 -8.80 -0.31 -12.82
C MET A 1 -7.76 0.57 -12.13
N SER A 2 -8.09 1.76 -11.62
CA SER A 2 -7.09 2.67 -11.00
C SER A 2 -6.75 2.24 -9.57
N THR A 3 -5.57 2.64 -9.08
CA THR A 3 -5.11 2.36 -7.71
C THR A 3 -6.09 2.87 -6.66
N VAL A 4 -6.71 4.04 -6.90
CA VAL A 4 -7.78 4.58 -6.04
C VAL A 4 -9.00 3.67 -5.99
N ASN A 5 -9.49 3.19 -7.14
CA ASN A 5 -10.68 2.33 -7.18
C ASN A 5 -10.41 0.98 -6.50
N TYR A 6 -9.22 0.41 -6.73
CA TYR A 6 -8.79 -0.80 -6.03
C TYR A 6 -8.74 -0.58 -4.51
N THR A 7 -8.14 0.51 -4.06
CA THR A 7 -8.00 0.82 -2.63
C THR A 7 -9.35 1.07 -1.98
N ARG A 8 -10.27 1.76 -2.68
CA ARG A 8 -11.66 1.92 -2.25
C ARG A 8 -12.35 0.58 -2.04
N HIS A 9 -12.32 -0.31 -3.04
CA HIS A 9 -12.95 -1.62 -2.91
C HIS A 9 -12.33 -2.48 -1.81
N LEU A 10 -11.02 -2.36 -1.61
CA LEU A 10 -10.35 -3.04 -0.49
C LEU A 10 -10.89 -2.54 0.86
N VAL A 11 -11.09 -1.23 1.03
CA VAL A 11 -11.69 -0.66 2.24
C VAL A 11 -13.12 -1.17 2.42
N GLU A 12 -13.96 -1.07 1.39
CA GLU A 12 -15.35 -1.56 1.42
C GLU A 12 -15.41 -3.04 1.82
N HIS A 13 -14.55 -3.87 1.22
CA HIS A 13 -14.45 -5.29 1.53
C HIS A 13 -13.99 -5.54 2.98
N ARG A 14 -12.99 -4.81 3.49
CA ARG A 14 -12.47 -4.98 4.85
C ARG A 14 -13.44 -4.50 5.93
N TYR A 15 -14.30 -3.54 5.62
CA TYR A 15 -15.32 -3.06 6.53
C TYR A 15 -16.69 -3.74 6.31
N GLY A 16 -16.84 -4.53 5.25
CA GLY A 16 -18.07 -5.25 4.91
C GLY A 16 -19.25 -4.34 4.57
N ARG A 17 -18.99 -3.07 4.21
CA ARG A 17 -20.02 -2.04 3.95
C ARG A 17 -19.54 -1.06 2.88
N PRO A 18 -20.47 -0.44 2.13
CA PRO A 18 -20.16 0.65 1.20
C PRO A 18 -19.45 1.82 1.86
N LEU A 19 -18.59 2.52 1.10
CA LEU A 19 -17.83 3.67 1.61
C LEU A 19 -18.75 4.79 2.10
N GLU A 20 -19.89 5.00 1.44
CA GLU A 20 -20.90 6.01 1.78
C GLU A 20 -21.50 5.77 3.17
N ASP A 21 -21.68 4.50 3.55
CA ASP A 21 -22.14 4.14 4.88
C ASP A 21 -21.05 4.43 5.91
N LEU A 22 -19.80 4.05 5.63
CA LEU A 22 -18.67 4.28 6.52
C LEU A 22 -18.44 5.76 6.80
N GLN A 23 -18.55 6.61 5.77
CA GLN A 23 -18.45 8.06 5.90
C GLN A 23 -19.57 8.63 6.78
N ARG A 24 -20.82 8.22 6.55
CA ARG A 24 -21.95 8.63 7.40
C ARG A 24 -21.76 8.23 8.85
N HIS A 25 -21.38 6.98 9.12
CA HIS A 25 -21.19 6.51 10.51
C HIS A 25 -20.02 7.19 11.22
N SER A 26 -18.92 7.49 10.51
CA SER A 26 -17.78 8.22 11.08
C SER A 26 -18.12 9.69 11.37
N ALA A 27 -18.95 10.34 10.55
CA ALA A 27 -19.32 11.75 10.73
C ALA A 27 -20.17 11.98 11.99
N HIS A 28 -20.93 10.99 12.42
CA HIS A 28 -21.81 11.07 13.60
C HIS A 28 -21.14 10.55 14.89
N GLY A 29 -19.81 10.40 14.90
CA GLY A 29 -19.07 9.92 16.07
C GLY A 29 -19.32 8.45 16.42
N GLY A 30 -20.01 7.70 15.56
CA GLY A 30 -20.43 6.32 15.82
C GLY A 30 -19.36 5.25 15.54
N SER A 31 -18.17 5.64 15.09
CA SER A 31 -17.08 4.67 14.84
C SER A 31 -16.37 4.31 16.15
N GLY A 32 -16.75 3.16 16.73
CA GLY A 32 -15.95 2.52 17.78
C GLY A 32 -14.57 2.03 17.30
N ASP A 33 -14.31 2.08 15.98
CA ASP A 33 -13.02 1.81 15.37
C ASP A 33 -12.19 3.10 15.25
N PRO A 34 -11.05 3.21 15.96
CA PRO A 34 -10.17 4.39 15.91
C PRO A 34 -9.43 4.52 14.57
N VAL A 35 -9.34 3.47 13.75
CA VAL A 35 -8.62 3.46 12.48
C VAL A 35 -9.47 4.01 11.34
N LEU A 36 -10.79 3.81 11.38
CA LEU A 36 -11.71 4.20 10.31
C LEU A 36 -11.61 5.68 9.92
N PRO A 37 -11.61 6.67 10.84
CA PRO A 37 -11.50 8.08 10.46
C PRO A 37 -10.17 8.41 9.75
N ILE A 38 -9.09 7.69 10.07
CA ILE A 38 -7.78 7.88 9.44
C ILE A 38 -7.80 7.30 8.03
N VAL A 39 -8.37 6.09 7.86
CA VAL A 39 -8.53 5.44 6.55
C VAL A 39 -9.36 6.31 5.61
N LEU A 40 -10.50 6.82 6.06
CA LEU A 40 -11.38 7.67 5.25
C LEU A 40 -10.67 8.95 4.79
N ARG A 41 -9.92 9.61 5.68
CA ARG A 41 -9.13 10.80 5.34
C ARG A 41 -8.02 10.52 4.33
N ARG A 42 -7.34 9.38 4.47
CA ARG A 42 -6.27 8.96 3.54
C ARG A 42 -6.83 8.57 2.17
N LEU A 43 -8.00 7.93 2.14
CA LEU A 43 -8.73 7.64 0.88
C LEU A 43 -9.13 8.92 0.14
N ASP A 44 -9.57 9.95 0.87
CA ASP A 44 -9.90 11.25 0.28
C ASP A 44 -8.66 11.89 -0.34
N GLY A 45 -7.54 11.95 0.41
CA GLY A 45 -6.25 12.42 -0.11
C GLY A 45 -5.78 11.66 -1.35
N LEU A 46 -5.90 10.33 -1.34
CA LEU A 46 -5.59 9.47 -2.50
C LEU A 46 -6.47 9.81 -3.72
N SER A 47 -7.75 10.11 -3.49
CA SER A 47 -8.68 10.53 -4.55
C SER A 47 -8.29 11.88 -5.15
N THR A 48 -7.86 12.83 -4.30
CA THR A 48 -7.30 14.12 -4.73
C THR A 48 -6.04 13.93 -5.56
N THR A 49 -5.09 13.12 -5.10
CA THR A 49 -3.83 12.84 -5.82
C THR A 49 -4.10 12.24 -7.21
N ASN A 50 -5.03 11.29 -7.33
CA ASN A 50 -5.43 10.74 -8.62
C ASN A 50 -6.16 11.75 -9.52
N ALA A 51 -6.92 12.69 -8.95
CA ALA A 51 -7.50 13.78 -9.74
C ALA A 51 -6.41 14.68 -10.34
N HIS A 52 -5.38 15.01 -9.56
CA HIS A 52 -4.20 15.73 -10.04
C HIS A 52 -3.42 14.92 -11.08
N ALA A 53 -3.18 13.63 -10.86
CA ALA A 53 -2.49 12.78 -11.83
C ALA A 53 -3.23 12.74 -13.18
N ARG A 54 -4.57 12.62 -13.15
CA ARG A 54 -5.39 12.70 -14.35
C ARG A 54 -5.32 14.07 -15.04
N ALA A 55 -5.24 15.16 -14.28
CA ALA A 55 -5.06 16.49 -14.84
C ALA A 55 -3.67 16.67 -15.48
N ALA A 56 -2.61 16.23 -14.81
CA ALA A 56 -1.25 16.27 -15.32
C ALA A 56 -1.10 15.46 -16.61
N ARG A 57 -1.70 14.26 -16.70
CA ARG A 57 -1.73 13.47 -17.94
C ARG A 57 -2.43 14.19 -19.09
N ARG A 58 -3.57 14.84 -18.84
CA ARG A 58 -4.25 15.66 -19.87
C ARG A 58 -3.39 16.84 -20.33
N ASN A 59 -2.66 17.47 -19.42
CA ASN A 59 -1.75 18.57 -19.76
C ASN A 59 -0.54 18.08 -20.56
N LEU A 60 0.01 16.91 -20.21
CA LEU A 60 1.07 16.25 -20.97
C LEU A 60 0.59 15.92 -22.39
N ASP A 61 -0.59 15.32 -22.52
CA ASP A 61 -1.19 15.00 -23.82
C ASP A 61 -1.35 16.29 -24.65
N ALA A 62 -1.90 17.35 -24.07
CA ALA A 62 -2.06 18.64 -24.74
C ALA A 62 -0.72 19.27 -25.16
N ALA A 63 0.30 19.21 -24.30
CA ALA A 63 1.64 19.70 -24.62
C ALA A 63 2.27 18.91 -25.77
N TRP A 64 2.13 17.57 -25.74
CA TRP A 64 2.61 16.69 -26.80
C TRP A 64 1.94 16.97 -28.15
N GLN A 65 0.63 17.18 -28.16
CA GLN A 65 -0.11 17.55 -29.38
C GLN A 65 0.40 18.85 -29.99
N ARG A 66 0.65 19.87 -29.16
CA ARG A 66 1.15 21.16 -29.62
C ARG A 66 2.62 21.10 -30.09
N CYS A 67 3.49 20.35 -29.40
CA CYS A 67 4.86 20.12 -29.85
C CYS A 67 4.89 19.51 -31.27
N ARG A 68 4.05 18.49 -31.52
CA ARG A 68 3.91 17.88 -32.86
C ARG A 68 3.43 18.82 -33.95
N SER A 69 2.79 19.95 -33.60
CA SER A 69 2.38 20.98 -34.56
C SER A 69 3.50 21.98 -34.93
N GLY A 70 4.74 21.78 -34.45
CA GLY A 70 5.92 22.53 -34.89
C GLY A 70 6.38 23.66 -33.97
N GLN A 71 5.89 23.72 -32.73
CA GLN A 71 6.30 24.73 -31.74
C GLN A 71 7.36 24.15 -30.78
N HIS A 72 8.64 24.44 -31.03
CA HIS A 72 9.79 23.89 -30.27
C HIS A 72 9.95 24.44 -28.84
N ALA A 73 9.39 25.61 -28.50
CA ALA A 73 9.41 26.14 -27.13
C ALA A 73 8.54 25.33 -26.14
N LEU A 74 7.88 24.26 -26.60
CA LEU A 74 6.96 23.43 -25.81
C LEU A 74 7.60 22.14 -25.28
N ASP A 75 8.82 21.81 -25.70
CA ASP A 75 9.53 20.61 -25.27
C ASP A 75 9.79 20.63 -23.76
N ASP A 76 10.07 21.81 -23.19
CA ASP A 76 10.20 22.02 -21.75
C ASP A 76 8.89 21.77 -20.99
N LEU A 77 7.75 22.10 -21.58
CA LEU A 77 6.43 21.84 -20.97
C LEU A 77 6.09 20.35 -20.98
N VAL A 78 6.46 19.64 -22.06
CA VAL A 78 6.32 18.18 -22.13
C VAL A 78 7.14 17.52 -21.02
N LEU A 79 8.42 17.88 -20.87
CA LEU A 79 9.27 17.34 -19.82
C LEU A 79 8.73 17.64 -18.42
N ARG A 80 8.26 18.88 -18.20
CA ARG A 80 7.66 19.28 -16.92
C ARG A 80 6.43 18.44 -16.56
N TYR A 81 5.48 18.31 -17.48
CA TYR A 81 4.26 17.53 -17.21
C TYR A 81 4.55 16.03 -17.11
N ALA A 82 5.54 15.51 -17.84
CA ALA A 82 5.98 14.12 -17.69
C ALA A 82 6.55 13.86 -16.29
N ALA A 83 7.42 14.74 -15.79
CA ALA A 83 7.95 14.65 -14.43
C ALA A 83 6.83 14.75 -13.38
N GLU A 84 5.90 15.69 -13.55
CA GLU A 84 4.75 15.85 -12.64
C GLU A 84 3.87 14.59 -12.60
N VAL A 85 3.61 13.95 -13.74
CA VAL A 85 2.86 12.69 -13.81
C VAL A 85 3.59 11.59 -13.03
N VAL A 86 4.89 11.42 -13.23
CA VAL A 86 5.68 10.39 -12.54
C VAL A 86 5.66 10.61 -11.01
N ASP A 87 5.84 11.85 -10.56
CA ASP A 87 5.80 12.19 -9.14
C ASP A 87 4.42 11.92 -8.52
N LEU A 88 3.35 12.28 -9.23
CA LEU A 88 1.98 12.06 -8.78
C LEU A 88 1.62 10.57 -8.75
N GLU A 89 2.07 9.77 -9.73
CA GLU A 89 1.87 8.32 -9.74
C GLU A 89 2.61 7.64 -8.58
N ARG A 90 3.85 8.05 -8.32
CA ARG A 90 4.62 7.56 -7.18
C ARG A 90 3.95 7.91 -5.85
N ARG A 91 3.41 9.14 -5.76
CA ARG A 91 2.66 9.59 -4.59
C ARG A 91 1.35 8.82 -4.42
N GLU A 92 0.58 8.61 -5.49
CA GLU A 92 -0.65 7.81 -5.48
C GLU A 92 -0.37 6.40 -4.95
N GLN A 93 0.70 5.76 -5.43
CA GLN A 93 1.12 4.45 -4.97
C GLN A 93 1.50 4.46 -3.48
N SER A 94 2.29 5.44 -3.04
CA SER A 94 2.68 5.55 -1.63
C SER A 94 1.49 5.83 -0.69
N GLU A 95 0.52 6.63 -1.12
CA GLU A 95 -0.68 6.95 -0.35
C GLU A 95 -1.60 5.72 -0.25
N ALA A 96 -1.74 4.96 -1.35
CA ALA A 96 -2.49 3.72 -1.35
C ALA A 96 -1.88 2.67 -0.42
N GLU A 97 -0.55 2.51 -0.45
CA GLU A 97 0.16 1.60 0.47
C GLU A 97 -0.06 1.98 1.93
N ALA A 98 -0.06 3.27 2.26
CA ALA A 98 -0.35 3.73 3.62
C ALA A 98 -1.79 3.39 4.06
N VAL A 99 -2.77 3.45 3.15
CA VAL A 99 -4.14 2.98 3.44
C VAL A 99 -4.15 1.48 3.70
N TRP A 100 -3.45 0.69 2.88
CA TRP A 100 -3.41 -0.77 3.04
C TRP A 100 -2.75 -1.18 4.36
N ASP A 101 -1.67 -0.50 4.77
CA ASP A 101 -1.02 -0.73 6.05
C ASP A 101 -1.95 -0.42 7.24
N LEU A 102 -2.78 0.62 7.15
CA LEU A 102 -3.78 0.92 8.19
C LEU A 102 -4.85 -0.18 8.28
N LEU A 103 -5.29 -0.74 7.14
CA LEU A 103 -6.23 -1.87 7.13
C LEU A 103 -5.62 -3.13 7.76
N ASP A 104 -4.33 -3.36 7.55
CA ASP A 104 -3.60 -4.46 8.20
C ASP A 104 -3.48 -4.22 9.72
N VAL A 105 -3.20 -2.98 10.17
CA VAL A 105 -3.17 -2.64 11.61
C VAL A 105 -4.54 -2.86 12.25
N ARG A 106 -5.62 -2.44 11.59
CA ARG A 106 -6.98 -2.70 12.09
C ARG A 106 -7.24 -4.18 12.29
N LEU A 107 -6.82 -5.04 11.35
CA LEU A 107 -6.96 -6.49 11.48
C LEU A 107 -6.21 -7.04 12.71
N LEU A 108 -5.09 -6.42 13.12
CA LEU A 108 -4.38 -6.79 14.34
C LEU A 108 -5.14 -6.37 15.60
N LEU A 109 -5.79 -5.20 15.58
CA LEU A 109 -6.61 -4.71 16.70
C LEU A 109 -7.88 -5.55 16.91
N ASP A 110 -8.45 -6.09 15.84
CA ASP A 110 -9.65 -6.95 15.87
C ASP A 110 -9.34 -8.41 16.29
N GLN A 111 -8.07 -8.81 16.43
CA GLN A 111 -7.75 -10.17 16.88
C GLN A 111 -8.02 -10.36 18.37
N PRO A 112 -8.75 -11.42 18.79
CA PRO A 112 -9.05 -11.70 20.19
C PRO A 112 -7.80 -11.96 21.06
N ALA A 113 -6.65 -12.24 20.44
CA ALA A 113 -5.36 -12.36 21.12
C ALA A 113 -4.85 -11.01 21.69
N ALA A 114 -5.26 -9.87 21.14
CA ALA A 114 -4.93 -8.54 21.67
C ALA A 114 -5.73 -8.18 22.94
N ARG A 115 -6.81 -8.91 23.23
CA ARG A 115 -7.68 -8.69 24.40
C ARG A 115 -7.36 -9.57 25.62
N ARG A 116 -6.44 -10.52 25.51
CA ARG A 116 -5.92 -11.24 26.68
C ARG A 116 -4.52 -10.71 26.98
N PRO A 117 -4.22 -10.23 28.20
CA PRO A 117 -2.85 -10.08 28.61
C PRO A 117 -2.26 -11.49 28.73
N SER A 118 -1.73 -12.03 27.64
CA SER A 118 -0.95 -13.25 27.72
C SER A 118 0.37 -12.89 28.40
N THR A 119 0.52 -13.33 29.64
CA THR A 119 1.79 -13.45 30.38
C THR A 119 2.77 -14.44 29.72
N ALA A 120 2.72 -14.60 28.40
CA ALA A 120 3.61 -15.46 27.63
C ALA A 120 4.69 -14.58 26.96
N ARG A 121 5.84 -14.52 27.64
CA ARG A 121 7.18 -14.21 27.09
C ARG A 121 7.24 -13.08 26.05
N ARG A 122 7.72 -11.91 26.48
CA ARG A 122 8.44 -10.96 25.61
C ARG A 122 9.51 -11.73 24.83
N THR A 123 9.29 -12.00 23.55
CA THR A 123 10.34 -12.43 22.63
C THR A 123 10.83 -11.23 21.84
N GLY A 124 11.93 -10.66 22.33
CA GLY A 124 12.99 -10.01 21.56
C GLY A 124 12.68 -8.74 20.76
N PRO A 125 13.68 -7.87 20.53
CA PRO A 125 13.56 -6.78 19.57
C PRO A 125 13.18 -7.32 18.19
N ALA A 126 12.46 -6.51 17.40
CA ALA A 126 12.13 -6.85 16.02
C ALA A 126 13.42 -7.26 15.28
N PRO A 127 13.43 -8.38 14.54
CA PRO A 127 14.64 -8.83 13.85
C PRO A 127 15.17 -7.72 12.94
N GLY A 128 16.50 -7.56 12.96
CA GLY A 128 17.20 -6.72 11.99
C GLY A 128 16.90 -7.18 10.56
N ASP A 129 17.15 -6.33 9.56
CA ASP A 129 16.84 -6.66 8.17
C ASP A 129 17.57 -7.93 7.67
N GLU A 130 18.75 -8.25 8.21
CA GLU A 130 19.47 -9.49 7.92
C GLU A 130 18.83 -10.73 8.58
N ASP A 131 18.38 -10.63 9.83
CA ASP A 131 17.67 -11.73 10.50
C ASP A 131 16.34 -12.04 9.80
N LEU A 132 15.66 -10.99 9.33
CA LEU A 132 14.41 -11.13 8.58
C LEU A 132 14.64 -11.84 7.24
N ILE A 133 15.72 -11.54 6.51
CA ILE A 133 16.03 -12.21 5.24
C ILE A 133 16.31 -13.70 5.46
N ALA A 134 17.04 -14.04 6.52
CA ALA A 134 17.38 -15.42 6.83
C ALA A 134 16.14 -16.25 7.16
N VAL A 135 15.24 -15.71 7.98
CA VAL A 135 13.97 -16.39 8.29
C VAL A 135 13.06 -16.47 7.06
N ALA A 136 13.01 -15.41 6.25
CA ALA A 136 12.21 -15.39 5.03
C ALA A 136 12.69 -16.42 4.00
N ARG A 137 14.00 -16.66 3.88
CA ARG A 137 14.56 -17.75 3.04
C ARG A 137 14.07 -19.12 3.49
N GLN A 138 14.11 -19.40 4.80
CA GLN A 138 13.64 -20.68 5.33
C GLN A 138 12.14 -20.91 5.10
N VAL A 139 11.34 -19.85 5.17
CA VAL A 139 9.91 -19.91 4.83
C VAL A 139 9.73 -20.12 3.33
N ALA A 140 10.42 -19.36 2.50
CA ALA A 140 10.37 -19.45 1.04
C ALA A 140 10.73 -20.84 0.51
N ALA A 141 11.72 -21.51 1.11
CA ALA A 141 12.13 -22.86 0.75
C ALA A 141 11.03 -23.92 0.93
N ARG A 142 10.03 -23.64 1.80
CA ARG A 142 8.90 -24.54 2.07
C ARG A 142 7.64 -24.19 1.27
N LEU A 143 7.68 -23.11 0.48
CA LEU A 143 6.54 -22.66 -0.29
C LEU A 143 6.59 -23.22 -1.73
N PRO A 144 5.49 -23.78 -2.24
CA PRO A 144 5.44 -24.28 -3.61
C PRO A 144 5.58 -23.15 -4.64
N ARG A 145 5.13 -21.93 -4.30
CA ARG A 145 5.30 -20.72 -5.11
C ARG A 145 5.62 -19.53 -4.23
N LEU A 146 6.63 -18.74 -4.60
CA LEU A 146 7.00 -17.52 -3.90
C LEU A 146 6.04 -16.38 -4.26
N ASN A 147 4.94 -16.29 -3.51
CA ASN A 147 4.02 -15.17 -3.59
C ASN A 147 3.95 -14.42 -2.26
N ARG A 148 3.44 -13.19 -2.32
CA ARG A 148 3.43 -12.26 -1.20
C ARG A 148 2.58 -12.75 -0.03
N GLU A 149 1.41 -13.31 -0.31
CA GLU A 149 0.48 -13.76 0.72
C GLU A 149 1.03 -14.99 1.46
N ALA A 150 1.57 -15.95 0.73
CA ALA A 150 2.17 -17.17 1.29
C ALA A 150 3.41 -16.85 2.13
N LEU A 151 4.27 -15.93 1.67
CA LEU A 151 5.42 -15.48 2.45
C LEU A 151 4.97 -14.76 3.74
N ARG A 152 3.95 -13.89 3.64
CA ARG A 152 3.37 -13.21 4.81
C ARG A 152 2.82 -14.21 5.82
N GLN A 153 2.07 -15.20 5.36
CA GLN A 153 1.46 -16.21 6.23
C GLN A 153 2.52 -17.09 6.89
N GLY A 154 3.57 -17.50 6.16
CA GLY A 154 4.67 -18.27 6.71
C GLY A 154 5.52 -17.51 7.73
N LEU A 155 5.74 -16.20 7.54
CA LEU A 155 6.40 -15.35 8.54
C LEU A 155 5.54 -15.17 9.81
N ARG A 156 4.23 -15.01 9.64
CA ARG A 156 3.27 -14.91 10.75
C ARG A 156 3.20 -16.19 11.58
N ALA A 157 3.27 -17.37 10.94
CA ALA A 157 3.32 -18.65 11.64
C ALA A 157 4.54 -18.79 12.57
N ARG A 158 5.57 -17.95 12.38
CA ARG A 158 6.77 -17.85 13.23
C ARG A 158 6.75 -16.64 14.17
N GLY A 159 5.61 -15.97 14.32
CA GLY A 159 5.45 -14.78 15.15
C GLY A 159 6.02 -13.49 14.57
N ILE A 160 6.52 -13.50 13.32
CA ILE A 160 7.16 -12.34 12.70
C ILE A 160 6.13 -11.52 11.94
N HIS A 161 5.99 -10.26 12.34
CA HIS A 161 5.08 -9.29 11.75
C HIS A 161 5.88 -8.23 11.00
N VAL A 162 5.58 -8.04 9.71
CA VAL A 162 6.38 -7.21 8.81
C VAL A 162 5.44 -6.28 8.04
N SER A 163 5.82 -5.01 7.91
CA SER A 163 5.08 -4.04 7.09
C SER A 163 5.08 -4.43 5.60
N ASN A 164 4.12 -3.94 4.82
CA ASN A 164 4.04 -4.26 3.40
C ASN A 164 5.27 -3.79 2.62
N ARG A 165 5.83 -2.63 2.96
CA ARG A 165 7.05 -2.13 2.34
C ARG A 165 8.24 -3.08 2.59
N ARG A 166 8.45 -3.50 3.85
CA ARG A 166 9.53 -4.45 4.19
C ARG A 166 9.29 -5.82 3.57
N LEU A 167 8.06 -6.32 3.57
CA LEU A 167 7.71 -7.59 2.91
C LEU A 167 7.96 -7.53 1.40
N GLY A 168 7.66 -6.39 0.75
CA GLY A 168 7.94 -6.16 -0.66
C GLY A 168 9.44 -6.20 -0.96
N THR A 169 10.24 -5.54 -0.12
CA THR A 169 11.71 -5.50 -0.23
C THR A 169 12.31 -6.90 -0.07
N VAL A 170 11.87 -7.65 0.96
CA VAL A 170 12.28 -9.04 1.20
C VAL A 170 11.91 -9.93 0.03
N LEU A 171 10.69 -9.80 -0.49
CA LEU A 171 10.20 -10.61 -1.60
C LEU A 171 10.93 -10.31 -2.92
N GLN A 172 11.28 -9.05 -3.19
CA GLN A 172 12.13 -8.70 -4.32
C GLN A 172 13.53 -9.31 -4.19
N ARG A 173 14.13 -9.22 -3.01
CA ARG A 173 15.45 -9.81 -2.75
C ARG A 173 15.46 -11.33 -2.88
N LEU A 174 14.43 -12.01 -2.38
CA LEU A 174 14.26 -13.46 -2.54
C LEU A 174 14.05 -13.90 -4.00
N ARG A 175 13.44 -13.06 -4.84
CA ARG A 175 13.32 -13.33 -6.28
C ARG A 175 14.66 -13.18 -6.99
N ALA A 176 15.37 -12.10 -6.71
CA ALA A 176 16.71 -11.87 -7.27
C ALA A 176 17.69 -13.02 -6.93
N GLU A 177 17.62 -13.58 -5.71
CA GLU A 177 18.42 -14.74 -5.31
C GLU A 177 18.03 -16.03 -6.05
N ARG A 178 16.76 -16.17 -6.43
CA ARG A 178 16.25 -17.37 -7.13
C ARG A 178 16.53 -17.35 -8.63
N ASP A 179 16.67 -16.17 -9.23
CA ASP A 179 17.01 -16.01 -10.65
C ASP A 179 18.53 -16.15 -10.91
N LEU A 180 19.35 -16.19 -9.85
CA LEU A 180 20.81 -16.40 -9.90
C LEU A 180 21.23 -17.88 -9.77
N HIS A 181 20.28 -18.79 -9.56
CA HIS A 181 20.49 -20.23 -9.39
C HIS A 181 19.68 -21.04 -10.41
#